data_AF-A0A7S2UVW2-F1
#
_entry.id   AF-A0A7S2UVW2-F1
#
_cell.length_a   1.000
_cell.length_b   1.000
_cell.length_c   1.000
_cell.angle_alpha   90.00
_cell.angle_beta   90.00
_cell.angle_gamma   90.00
#
_symmetry.space_group_name_H-M   'P 1'
#
loop_
_entity.id
_entity.type
_entity.pdbx_description
1 polymer ?
#
loop_
_entity_poly.entity_id
_entity_poly.type
_entity_poly.pdbx_seq_one_letter_code
_entity_poly.pdbx_strand_id
1 'polypeptide(L)'
;AVSDATNAVEVISNNLIATTYIGQGAGRFPTANSCVNDIVAIANGAKTRLPFNKKKNVKFANDFDAEFYIRVKYRDELGITKAVGQICEEHGVGIHSIMQNPIQEKDDSVFVIITNKVKLSSVKNIVSAIESLDWCFGSVFYMPVLEATQ
;
A
#
# COMPACT_ATOMS: atom_id res chain seq x y z
N ALA A 1 -3.97 -11.64 -12.48
CA ALA A 1 -3.48 -10.25 -12.58
C ALA A 1 -4.59 -9.40 -13.19
N VAL A 2 -4.83 -8.23 -12.63
CA VAL A 2 -5.73 -7.21 -13.18
C VAL A 2 -4.84 -6.20 -13.91
N SER A 3 -5.15 -5.86 -15.15
CA SER A 3 -4.31 -5.00 -16.00
C SER A 3 -5.15 -4.08 -16.87
N ASP A 4 -4.51 -3.00 -17.35
CA ASP A 4 -5.14 -1.99 -18.22
C ASP A 4 -6.37 -1.34 -17.53
N ALA A 5 -7.43 -1.03 -18.27
CA ALA A 5 -8.68 -0.47 -17.76
C ALA A 5 -9.60 -1.47 -16.99
N THR A 6 -9.07 -2.65 -16.66
CA THR A 6 -9.80 -3.64 -15.85
C THR A 6 -9.77 -3.21 -14.38
N ASN A 7 -10.94 -3.18 -13.75
CA ASN A 7 -11.07 -3.02 -12.30
C ASN A 7 -11.41 -4.36 -11.66
N ALA A 8 -11.03 -4.50 -10.39
CA ALA A 8 -11.46 -5.60 -9.55
C ALA A 8 -11.93 -5.07 -8.20
N VAL A 9 -13.00 -5.64 -7.67
CA VAL A 9 -13.51 -5.38 -6.32
C VAL A 9 -13.62 -6.71 -5.60
N GLU A 10 -12.86 -6.88 -4.54
CA GLU A 10 -12.95 -8.06 -3.67
C GLU A 10 -13.83 -7.75 -2.46
N VAL A 11 -14.79 -8.62 -2.20
CA VAL A 11 -15.71 -8.55 -1.06
C VAL A 11 -15.46 -9.75 -0.16
N ILE A 12 -15.00 -9.46 1.05
CA ILE A 12 -14.66 -10.47 2.08
C ILE A 12 -15.69 -10.36 3.20
N SER A 13 -16.22 -11.51 3.64
CA SER A 13 -17.04 -11.59 4.86
C SER A 13 -16.95 -12.97 5.47
N ASN A 14 -17.24 -13.10 6.78
CA ASN A 14 -17.11 -14.38 7.49
C ASN A 14 -17.85 -15.55 6.82
N ASN A 15 -19.00 -15.29 6.19
CA ASN A 15 -19.81 -16.33 5.54
C ASN A 15 -19.51 -16.48 4.04
N LEU A 16 -19.05 -15.40 3.37
CA LEU A 16 -18.72 -15.41 1.95
C LEU A 16 -17.28 -15.91 1.69
N ILE A 17 -16.43 -15.83 2.71
CA ILE A 17 -14.97 -15.93 2.63
C ILE A 17 -14.44 -14.83 1.72
N ALA A 18 -14.47 -14.99 0.40
CA ALA A 18 -14.11 -13.97 -0.56
C ALA A 18 -14.90 -14.12 -1.87
N THR A 19 -15.25 -13.00 -2.51
CA THR A 19 -15.75 -12.96 -3.89
C THR A 19 -15.15 -11.76 -4.60
N THR A 20 -14.64 -11.98 -5.82
CA THR A 20 -13.99 -10.95 -6.63
C THR A 20 -14.83 -10.65 -7.87
N TYR A 21 -15.23 -9.39 -8.01
CA TYR A 21 -15.92 -8.86 -9.18
C TYR A 21 -14.90 -8.21 -10.11
N ILE A 22 -14.75 -8.73 -11.32
CA ILE A 22 -13.74 -8.27 -12.28
C ILE A 22 -14.45 -7.83 -13.55
N GLY A 23 -14.05 -6.68 -14.11
CA GLY A 23 -14.59 -6.17 -15.37
C GLY A 23 -13.96 -4.84 -15.78
N GLN A 24 -14.33 -4.34 -16.95
CA GLN A 24 -13.90 -3.01 -17.39
C GLN A 24 -14.52 -1.93 -16.50
N GLY A 25 -13.68 -1.17 -15.81
CA GLY A 25 -14.13 -0.12 -14.89
C GLY A 25 -14.35 1.25 -15.55
N ALA A 26 -13.89 1.40 -16.79
CA ALA A 26 -13.97 2.62 -17.57
C ALA A 26 -14.28 2.31 -19.04
N GLY A 27 -14.63 3.35 -19.80
CA GLY A 27 -14.88 3.27 -21.24
C GLY A 27 -16.35 3.49 -21.59
N ARG A 28 -16.59 3.96 -22.83
CA ARG A 28 -17.91 4.44 -23.27
C ARG A 28 -19.04 3.42 -23.07
N PHE A 29 -18.78 2.14 -23.36
CA PHE A 29 -19.80 1.10 -23.31
C PHE A 29 -19.99 0.49 -21.92
N PRO A 30 -18.93 0.13 -21.16
CA PRO A 30 -19.10 -0.34 -19.78
C PRO A 30 -19.82 0.68 -18.90
N THR A 31 -19.45 1.97 -18.99
CA THR A 31 -20.12 3.04 -18.24
C THR A 31 -21.56 3.24 -18.68
N ALA A 32 -21.84 3.26 -20.00
CA ALA A 32 -23.21 3.39 -20.50
C ALA A 32 -24.11 2.22 -20.05
N ASN A 33 -23.57 1.00 -19.99
CA ASN A 33 -24.31 -0.17 -19.54
C ASN A 33 -24.77 -0.04 -18.07
N SER A 34 -23.89 0.44 -17.18
CA SER A 34 -24.27 0.73 -15.79
C SER A 34 -25.37 1.79 -15.70
N CYS A 35 -25.27 2.88 -16.47
CA CYS A 35 -26.31 3.92 -16.49
C CYS A 35 -27.65 3.41 -17.00
N VAL A 36 -27.67 2.63 -18.09
CA VAL A 36 -28.91 2.06 -18.66
C VAL A 36 -29.55 1.08 -17.69
N ASN A 37 -28.76 0.26 -17.00
CA ASN A 37 -29.28 -0.67 -15.99
C ASN A 37 -30.01 0.08 -14.84
N ASP A 38 -29.41 1.17 -14.34
CA ASP A 38 -30.04 2.00 -13.32
C ASP A 38 -31.34 2.65 -13.83
N ILE A 39 -31.36 3.15 -15.07
CA ILE A 39 -32.57 3.71 -15.71
C ILE A 39 -33.70 2.68 -15.78
N VAL A 40 -33.39 1.46 -16.25
CA VAL A 40 -34.37 0.36 -16.35
C VAL A 40 -34.87 -0.06 -14.97
N ALA A 41 -33.99 -0.14 -13.98
CA ALA A 41 -34.37 -0.46 -12.61
C ALA A 41 -35.36 0.58 -12.05
N ILE A 42 -35.08 1.88 -12.22
CA ILE A 42 -35.96 2.97 -11.79
C ILE A 42 -37.30 2.91 -12.51
N ALA A 43 -37.31 2.68 -13.83
CA ALA A 43 -38.53 2.57 -14.62
C ALA A 43 -39.43 1.39 -14.16
N ASN A 44 -38.82 0.30 -13.69
CA ASN A 44 -39.50 -0.85 -13.10
C ASN A 44 -39.92 -0.63 -11.62
N GLY A 45 -39.79 0.59 -11.10
CA GLY A 45 -40.21 0.94 -9.75
C GLY A 45 -39.20 0.62 -8.64
N ALA A 46 -37.94 0.31 -8.98
CA ALA A 46 -36.90 0.15 -7.98
C ALA A 46 -36.70 1.46 -7.22
N LYS A 47 -36.69 1.39 -5.88
CA LYS A 47 -36.28 2.51 -5.03
C LYS A 47 -34.80 2.36 -4.73
N THR A 48 -34.01 3.39 -5.03
CA THR A 48 -32.57 3.40 -4.74
C THR A 48 -32.36 3.37 -3.22
N ARG A 49 -32.06 2.20 -2.67
CA ARG A 49 -31.49 2.10 -1.32
C ARG A 49 -30.02 2.47 -1.39
N LEU A 50 -29.51 3.11 -0.34
CA LEU A 50 -28.07 3.30 -0.22
C LEU A 50 -27.39 1.91 -0.26
N PRO A 51 -26.40 1.69 -1.12
CA PRO A 51 -25.75 0.37 -1.28
C PRO A 51 -25.08 -0.07 0.02
N PHE A 52 -24.69 0.89 0.86
CA PHE A 52 -24.14 0.66 2.19
C PHE A 52 -24.79 1.59 3.20
N ASN A 53 -24.95 1.10 4.43
CA ASN A 53 -25.34 1.96 5.54
C ASN A 53 -24.25 3.01 5.75
N LYS A 54 -24.59 4.29 5.51
CA LYS A 54 -23.65 5.39 5.72
C LYS A 54 -23.26 5.44 7.20
N LYS A 55 -22.02 5.05 7.53
CA LYS A 55 -21.50 5.23 8.88
C LYS A 55 -21.46 6.73 9.18
N LYS A 56 -22.06 7.14 10.30
CA LYS A 56 -21.90 8.51 10.82
C LYS A 56 -20.48 8.63 11.38
N ASN A 57 -19.87 9.80 11.25
CA ASN A 57 -18.55 10.12 11.83
C ASN A 57 -17.35 9.32 11.29
N VAL A 58 -17.32 9.04 9.98
CA VAL A 58 -16.10 8.51 9.33
C VAL A 58 -15.02 9.60 9.36
N LYS A 59 -13.85 9.27 9.92
CA LYS A 59 -12.64 10.10 9.85
C LYS A 59 -11.68 9.49 8.85
N PHE A 60 -10.96 10.34 8.13
CA PHE A 60 -9.87 9.87 7.28
C PHE A 60 -8.72 9.36 8.16
N ALA A 61 -8.29 8.12 7.93
CA ALA A 61 -7.15 7.54 8.63
C ALA A 61 -5.86 7.95 7.91
N ASN A 62 -5.30 9.09 8.31
CA ASN A 62 -3.99 9.58 7.82
C ASN A 62 -2.81 8.80 8.41
N ASP A 63 -3.06 7.99 9.43
CA ASP A 63 -2.07 7.12 10.07
C ASP A 63 -2.73 5.76 10.33
N PHE A 64 -2.12 4.71 9.79
CA PHE A 64 -2.67 3.37 9.75
C PHE A 64 -1.55 2.35 9.92
N ASP A 65 -1.93 1.15 10.39
CA ASP A 65 -1.01 0.04 10.59
C ASP A 65 -0.92 -0.81 9.32
N ALA A 66 0.28 -0.95 8.78
CA ALA A 66 0.59 -1.84 7.66
C ALA A 66 2.02 -2.35 7.77
N GLU A 67 2.35 -3.38 7.00
CA GLU A 67 3.75 -3.64 6.68
C GLU A 67 4.21 -2.64 5.62
N PHE A 68 5.48 -2.28 5.63
CA PHE A 68 6.03 -1.30 4.69
C PHE A 68 7.24 -1.85 3.96
N TYR A 69 7.22 -1.68 2.65
CA TYR A 69 8.40 -1.77 1.80
C TYR A 69 9.11 -0.43 1.86
N ILE A 70 10.37 -0.43 2.25
CA ILE A 70 11.23 0.76 2.31
C ILE A 70 12.47 0.49 1.48
N ARG A 71 12.74 1.35 0.52
CA ARG A 71 13.89 1.27 -0.39
C ARG A 71 14.77 2.49 -0.22
N VAL A 72 15.99 2.23 0.21
CA VAL A 72 17.04 3.23 0.46
C VAL A 72 18.11 3.05 -0.60
N LYS A 73 18.48 4.16 -1.27
CA LYS A 73 19.68 4.21 -2.08
C LYS A 73 20.83 4.64 -1.20
N TYR A 74 21.98 3.99 -1.31
CA TYR A 74 23.10 4.24 -0.41
C TYR A 74 24.46 4.13 -1.11
N ARG A 75 25.46 4.81 -0.53
CA ARG A 75 26.88 4.59 -0.84
C ARG A 75 27.39 3.43 -0.03
N ASP A 76 28.02 2.45 -0.69
CA ASP A 76 28.47 1.24 -0.01
C ASP A 76 29.57 1.51 1.02
N GLU A 77 29.20 1.41 2.29
CA GLU A 77 30.05 1.64 3.45
C GLU A 77 29.75 0.61 4.56
N LEU A 78 30.71 0.40 5.45
CA LEU A 78 30.54 -0.52 6.57
C LEU A 78 29.54 0.02 7.59
N GLY A 79 28.67 -0.86 8.08
CA GLY A 79 27.77 -0.55 9.20
C GLY A 79 26.38 -0.04 8.80
N ILE A 80 26.05 0.01 7.50
CA ILE A 80 24.73 0.46 7.02
C ILE A 80 23.59 -0.38 7.62
N THR A 81 23.69 -1.71 7.55
CA THR A 81 22.69 -2.61 8.13
C THR A 81 22.53 -2.39 9.64
N LYS A 82 23.63 -2.11 10.35
CA LYS A 82 23.60 -1.81 11.79
C LYS A 82 22.89 -0.48 12.06
N ALA A 83 23.26 0.57 11.33
CA ALA A 83 22.67 1.91 11.49
C ALA A 83 21.16 1.88 11.24
N VAL A 84 20.73 1.21 10.17
CA VAL A 84 19.31 1.01 9.88
C VAL A 84 18.62 0.22 10.98
N GLY A 85 19.19 -0.91 11.42
CA GLY A 85 18.62 -1.72 12.49
C GLY A 85 18.43 -0.93 13.78
N GLN A 86 19.41 -0.12 14.15
CA GLN A 86 19.36 0.74 15.33
C GLN A 86 18.25 1.81 15.19
N ILE A 87 18.17 2.50 14.05
CA ILE A 87 17.11 3.51 13.82
C ILE A 87 15.72 2.87 13.91
N CYS A 88 15.54 1.68 13.34
CA CYS A 88 14.29 0.94 13.44
C CYS A 88 13.95 0.61 14.90
N GLU A 89 14.91 0.10 15.67
CA GLU A 89 14.74 -0.21 17.10
C GLU A 89 14.37 1.03 17.93
N GLU A 90 15.07 2.15 17.73
CA GLU A 90 14.81 3.43 18.42
C GLU A 90 13.38 3.95 18.19
N HIS A 91 12.78 3.61 17.04
CA HIS A 91 11.42 4.00 16.68
C HIS A 91 10.39 2.88 16.89
N GLY A 92 10.77 1.76 17.52
CA GLY A 92 9.90 0.63 17.78
C GLY A 92 9.39 -0.09 16.52
N VAL A 93 10.17 -0.05 15.44
CA VAL A 93 9.83 -0.68 14.15
C VAL A 93 10.51 -2.04 14.04
N GLY A 94 9.72 -3.11 14.07
CA GLY A 94 10.23 -4.46 13.80
C GLY A 94 10.57 -4.65 12.31
N ILE A 95 11.67 -5.35 12.03
CA ILE A 95 12.09 -5.68 10.66
C ILE A 95 11.68 -7.13 10.36
N HIS A 96 10.88 -7.32 9.32
CA HIS A 96 10.49 -8.62 8.79
C HIS A 96 11.60 -9.21 7.93
N SER A 97 12.14 -8.41 6.99
CA SER A 97 13.24 -8.84 6.12
C SER A 97 14.10 -7.68 5.64
N ILE A 98 15.33 -8.01 5.27
CA ILE A 98 16.30 -7.09 4.66
C ILE A 98 16.79 -7.73 3.37
N MET A 99 16.82 -6.95 2.30
CA MET A 99 17.37 -7.37 1.00
C MET A 99 18.42 -6.37 0.53
N GLN A 100 19.63 -6.88 0.26
CA GLN A 100 20.74 -6.15 -0.34
C GLN A 100 21.05 -6.80 -1.68
N ASN A 101 20.94 -6.01 -2.75
CA ASN A 101 21.36 -6.49 -4.06
C ASN A 101 22.89 -6.44 -4.19
N PRO A 102 23.51 -7.36 -4.95
CA PRO A 102 24.91 -7.25 -5.30
C PRO A 102 25.20 -5.90 -5.96
N ILE A 103 26.25 -5.24 -5.50
CA ILE A 103 26.61 -3.90 -5.92
C ILE A 103 27.25 -3.99 -7.30
N GLN A 104 26.60 -3.39 -8.31
CA GLN A 104 27.15 -3.31 -9.67
C GLN A 104 27.96 -2.03 -9.86
N GLU A 105 27.51 -0.93 -9.27
CA GLU A 105 28.22 0.35 -9.18
C GLU A 105 28.12 0.90 -7.75
N LYS A 106 29.19 1.51 -7.23
CA LYS A 106 29.25 1.98 -5.83
C LYS A 106 28.16 2.98 -5.45
N ASP A 107 27.65 3.75 -6.43
CA ASP A 107 26.70 4.84 -6.23
C ASP A 107 25.24 4.50 -6.56
N ASP A 108 24.92 3.23 -6.89
CA ASP A 108 23.53 2.79 -7.14
C ASP A 108 23.16 1.54 -6.32
N SER A 109 23.76 1.41 -5.14
CA SER A 109 23.44 0.31 -4.23
C SER A 109 22.06 0.53 -3.62
N VAL A 110 21.25 -0.53 -3.61
CA VAL A 110 19.87 -0.51 -3.11
C VAL A 110 19.72 -1.43 -1.91
N PHE A 111 19.23 -0.85 -0.83
CA PHE A 111 18.91 -1.53 0.42
C PHE A 111 17.39 -1.53 0.60
N VAL A 112 16.80 -2.70 0.83
CA VAL A 112 15.35 -2.84 1.04
C VAL A 112 15.07 -3.40 2.42
N ILE A 113 14.09 -2.81 3.10
CA ILE A 113 13.54 -3.27 4.38
C ILE A 113 12.07 -3.58 4.14
N ILE A 114 11.63 -4.75 4.61
CA ILE A 114 10.22 -5.00 4.87
C ILE A 114 10.02 -4.91 6.38
N THR A 115 9.13 -4.04 6.84
CA THR A 115 8.79 -3.93 8.26
C THR A 115 7.75 -4.96 8.65
N ASN A 116 7.72 -5.32 9.93
CA ASN A 116 6.48 -5.86 10.52
C ASN A 116 5.38 -4.78 10.49
N LYS A 117 4.15 -5.17 10.82
CA LYS A 117 3.02 -4.25 10.91
C LYS A 117 3.30 -3.11 11.90
N VAL A 118 3.28 -1.88 11.40
CA VAL A 118 3.62 -0.67 12.17
C VAL A 118 2.83 0.54 11.66
N LYS A 119 2.75 1.62 12.44
CA LYS A 119 2.14 2.88 12.03
C LYS A 119 2.93 3.57 10.91
N LEU A 120 2.21 4.16 9.97
CA LEU A 120 2.78 5.02 8.93
C LEU A 120 3.59 6.17 9.53
N SER A 121 3.16 6.73 10.68
CA SER A 121 3.92 7.76 11.40
C SER A 121 5.31 7.29 11.82
N SER A 122 5.46 6.07 12.35
CA SER A 122 6.77 5.50 12.69
C SER A 122 7.64 5.30 11.45
N VAL A 123 7.05 4.87 10.32
CA VAL A 123 7.76 4.72 9.04
C VAL A 123 8.30 6.07 8.57
N LYS A 124 7.52 7.14 8.67
CA LYS A 124 7.98 8.49 8.31
C LYS A 124 9.14 8.96 9.18
N ASN A 125 9.13 8.63 10.47
CA ASN A 125 10.21 9.00 11.38
C ASN A 125 11.51 8.27 11.04
N ILE A 126 11.47 6.95 10.82
CA ILE A 126 12.68 6.20 10.41
C ILE A 126 13.19 6.63 9.04
N VAL A 127 12.29 6.96 8.10
CA VAL A 127 12.65 7.48 6.77
C VAL A 127 13.41 8.79 6.91
N SER A 128 12.87 9.74 7.68
CA SER A 128 13.52 11.02 7.92
C SER A 128 14.87 10.88 8.65
N ALA A 129 15.00 9.92 9.57
CA ALA A 129 16.25 9.62 10.23
C ALA A 129 17.29 9.02 9.27
N ILE A 130 16.89 8.08 8.40
CA ILE A 130 17.79 7.48 7.40
C ILE A 130 18.24 8.53 6.37
N GLU A 131 17.33 9.38 5.89
CA GLU A 131 17.64 10.47 4.93
C GLU A 131 18.65 11.49 5.49
N SER A 132 18.81 11.56 6.82
CA SER A 132 19.79 12.44 7.46
C SER A 132 21.21 11.87 7.52
N LEU A 133 21.42 10.62 7.12
CA LEU A 133 22.73 9.96 7.15
C LEU A 133 23.54 10.27 5.88
N ASP A 134 24.83 10.51 6.03
CA ASP A 134 25.74 10.92 4.94
C ASP A 134 25.83 9.90 3.80
N TRP A 135 25.65 8.61 4.11
CA TRP A 135 25.67 7.53 3.13
C TRP A 135 24.34 7.37 2.38
N CYS A 136 23.24 7.97 2.84
CA CYS A 136 21.95 7.91 2.18
C CYS A 136 21.94 8.83 0.96
N PHE A 137 21.54 8.29 -0.20
CA PHE A 137 21.54 9.02 -1.45
C PHE A 137 20.13 9.34 -1.92
N GLY A 138 19.76 10.62 -1.88
CA GLY A 138 18.44 11.09 -2.31
C GLY A 138 17.32 10.68 -1.36
N SER A 139 16.07 10.75 -1.85
CA SER A 139 14.89 10.44 -1.04
C SER A 139 14.67 8.94 -0.91
N VAL A 140 14.31 8.51 0.29
CA VAL A 140 13.91 7.13 0.57
C VAL A 140 12.50 6.89 0.06
N PHE A 141 12.34 5.83 -0.72
CA PHE A 141 11.03 5.41 -1.18
C PHE A 141 10.40 4.46 -0.16
N TYR A 142 9.13 4.67 0.18
CA TYR A 142 8.38 3.71 0.98
C TYR A 142 6.95 3.57 0.48
N MET A 143 6.39 2.37 0.63
CA MET A 143 4.99 2.10 0.32
C MET A 143 4.43 1.01 1.23
N PRO A 144 3.13 1.06 1.60
CA PRO A 144 2.52 -0.02 2.34
C PRO A 144 2.46 -1.29 1.49
N VAL A 145 2.70 -2.43 2.12
CA VAL A 145 2.45 -3.75 1.55
C VAL A 145 1.07 -4.19 2.03
N LEU A 146 0.18 -4.42 1.07
CA LEU A 146 -1.12 -5.01 1.38
C LEU A 146 -0.93 -6.52 1.46
N GLU A 147 -1.11 -7.09 2.64
CA GLU A 147 -1.27 -8.53 2.77
C GLU A 147 -2.58 -8.93 2.09
N ALA A 148 -2.52 -9.99 1.28
CA ALA A 148 -3.73 -10.68 0.89
C ALA A 148 -4.32 -11.27 2.17
N THR A 149 -5.49 -10.77 2.59
CA THR A 149 -6.27 -11.39 3.66
C THR A 149 -6.45 -12.87 3.30
N GLN A 150 -5.88 -13.77 4.12
CA GLN A 150 -6.10 -15.22 3.99
C GLN A 150 -7.54 -15.59 4.32
#